data_AF-A0A528FYK1-F1
#
_entry.id   AF-A0A528FYK1-F1
#
_cell.length_a   1.000
_cell.length_b   1.000
_cell.length_c   1.000
_cell.angle_alpha   90.00
_cell.angle_beta   90.00
_cell.angle_gamma   90.00
#
_symmetry.space_group_name_H-M   'P 1'
#
loop_
_entity.id
_entity.type
_entity.pdbx_description
1 polymer ?
#
loop_
_entity_poly.entity_id
_entity_poly.type
_entity_poly.pdbx_seq_one_letter_code
_entity_poly.pdbx_strand_id
1 'polypeptide(L)'
;MNAMIVAPQPEAVEAGALVLKRGGNAIDAAIACAFMQGVVDPQMAGIGGFGSMQVYMPRRGVHEVLEFYARAPLKASPEMWSDLLVGQSRDGFAFLLEGGISEIGYLAVCTPGSIKGYAEALARYGTFEWADVVAPAATQARRGFMVRPHVHWYWSQDGVDTGEVRTVDKLRFSNTGRAIYFRPDGTVKLPGDVVVNTDLAQTLERIAAAGPDIF
;
A
#
# COMPACT_ATOMS: atom_id res chain seq x y z
N MET A 1 -14.57 13.32 22.86
CA MET A 1 -14.64 13.49 21.40
C MET A 1 -15.36 12.26 20.84
N ASN A 2 -16.41 12.45 20.05
CA ASN A 2 -17.07 11.34 19.34
C ASN A 2 -16.45 11.27 17.95
N ALA A 3 -15.62 10.26 17.72
CA ALA A 3 -14.94 10.06 16.43
C ALA A 3 -14.99 8.56 16.08
N MET A 4 -14.88 8.27 14.79
CA MET A 4 -14.90 6.92 14.26
C MET A 4 -13.81 6.79 13.20
N ILE A 5 -13.17 5.62 13.16
CA ILE A 5 -12.25 5.24 12.10
C ILE A 5 -12.54 3.79 11.71
N VAL A 6 -12.54 3.53 10.41
CA VAL A 6 -12.84 2.22 9.84
C VAL A 6 -11.81 1.94 8.76
N ALA A 7 -11.21 0.76 8.83
CA ALA A 7 -10.26 0.22 7.86
C ALA A 7 -10.34 -1.31 7.89
N PRO A 8 -9.87 -2.03 6.87
CA PRO A 8 -10.00 -3.48 6.81
C PRO A 8 -9.16 -4.22 7.87
N GLN A 9 -8.06 -3.61 8.35
CA GLN A 9 -7.14 -4.21 9.31
C GLN A 9 -7.24 -3.54 10.69
N PRO A 10 -7.34 -4.31 11.78
CA PRO A 10 -7.50 -3.75 13.11
C PRO A 10 -6.28 -2.95 13.56
N GLU A 11 -5.05 -3.30 13.15
CA GLU A 11 -3.85 -2.52 13.46
C GLU A 11 -3.92 -1.12 12.84
N ALA A 12 -4.44 -1.02 11.61
CA ALA A 12 -4.64 0.26 10.94
C ALA A 12 -5.73 1.10 11.62
N VAL A 13 -6.84 0.47 12.03
CA VAL A 13 -7.88 1.12 12.84
C VAL A 13 -7.32 1.60 14.17
N GLU A 14 -6.53 0.78 14.87
CA GLU A 14 -5.93 1.12 16.15
C GLU A 14 -4.95 2.30 16.03
N ALA A 15 -4.10 2.30 15.01
CA ALA A 15 -3.17 3.40 14.75
C ALA A 15 -3.90 4.74 14.60
N GLY A 16 -4.93 4.82 13.76
CA GLY A 16 -5.70 6.05 13.60
C GLY A 16 -6.59 6.38 14.81
N ALA A 17 -7.13 5.37 15.51
CA ALA A 17 -7.89 5.60 16.74
C ALA A 17 -7.02 6.19 17.86
N LEU A 18 -5.76 5.77 17.97
CA LEU A 18 -4.79 6.36 18.90
C LEU A 18 -4.47 7.81 18.56
N VAL A 19 -4.39 8.16 17.27
CA VAL A 19 -4.22 9.57 16.84
C VAL A 19 -5.44 10.41 17.24
N LEU A 20 -6.66 9.93 16.97
CA LEU A 20 -7.90 10.62 17.40
C LEU A 20 -7.94 10.77 18.93
N LYS A 21 -7.57 9.74 19.67
CA LYS A 21 -7.51 9.76 21.14
C LYS A 21 -6.50 10.77 21.68
N ARG A 22 -5.40 11.02 20.96
CA ARG A 22 -4.38 12.02 21.27
C ARG A 22 -4.76 13.45 20.82
N GLY A 23 -5.95 13.63 20.25
CA GLY A 23 -6.46 14.95 19.85
C GLY A 23 -6.19 15.33 18.39
N GLY A 24 -5.66 14.40 17.58
CA GLY A 24 -5.51 14.60 16.14
C GLY A 24 -6.86 14.66 15.43
N ASN A 25 -6.86 15.21 14.22
CA ASN A 25 -8.07 15.29 13.41
C ASN A 25 -8.23 14.06 12.49
N ALA A 26 -9.29 14.05 11.68
CA ALA A 26 -9.60 12.94 10.79
C ALA A 26 -8.50 12.66 9.74
N ILE A 27 -7.74 13.67 9.31
CA ILE A 27 -6.64 13.52 8.34
C ILE A 27 -5.41 12.93 9.01
N ASP A 28 -5.05 13.42 10.20
CA ASP A 28 -3.94 12.83 10.98
C ASP A 28 -4.20 11.33 11.20
N ALA A 29 -5.44 10.99 11.60
CA ALA A 29 -5.86 9.62 11.83
C ALA A 29 -5.86 8.76 10.55
N ALA A 30 -6.36 9.31 9.45
CA ALA A 30 -6.39 8.62 8.16
C ALA A 30 -4.96 8.33 7.64
N ILE A 31 -4.02 9.26 7.80
CA ILE A 31 -2.64 9.09 7.35
C ILE A 31 -1.91 8.04 8.21
N ALA A 32 -2.02 8.10 9.53
CA ALA A 32 -1.45 7.08 10.41
C ALA A 32 -2.04 5.69 10.13
N CYS A 33 -3.35 5.63 9.88
CA CYS A 33 -4.05 4.42 9.46
C CYS A 33 -3.50 3.88 8.13
N ALA A 34 -3.33 4.73 7.12
CA ALA A 34 -2.82 4.35 5.80
C ALA A 34 -1.37 3.85 5.84
N PHE A 35 -0.48 4.49 6.62
CA PHE A 35 0.88 4.00 6.82
C PHE A 35 0.90 2.63 7.48
N MET A 36 0.08 2.44 8.53
CA MET A 36 -0.03 1.17 9.23
C MET A 36 -0.61 0.08 8.31
N GLN A 37 -1.64 0.39 7.55
CA GLN A 37 -2.24 -0.53 6.59
C GLN A 37 -1.23 -0.97 5.53
N GLY A 38 -0.38 -0.06 5.05
CA GLY A 38 0.70 -0.40 4.11
C GLY A 38 1.73 -1.39 4.67
N VAL A 39 1.77 -1.59 6.00
CA VAL A 39 2.62 -2.58 6.66
C VAL A 39 1.89 -3.91 6.83
N VAL A 40 0.63 -3.87 7.29
CA VAL A 40 -0.11 -5.08 7.68
C VAL A 40 -0.98 -5.67 6.56
N ASP A 41 -1.16 -4.93 5.46
CA ASP A 41 -1.83 -5.35 4.23
C ASP A 41 -1.08 -4.85 2.98
N PRO A 42 0.20 -5.26 2.82
CA PRO A 42 1.13 -4.64 1.87
C PRO A 42 0.81 -4.92 0.39
N GLN A 43 -0.15 -5.81 0.10
CA GLN A 43 -0.60 -6.08 -1.27
C GLN A 43 -1.77 -5.17 -1.70
N MET A 44 -2.47 -4.53 -0.76
CA MET A 44 -3.63 -3.69 -1.05
C MET A 44 -3.30 -2.20 -0.92
N ALA A 45 -2.35 -1.84 -0.06
CA ALA A 45 -1.94 -0.47 0.18
C ALA A 45 -0.44 -0.37 0.46
N GLY A 46 0.13 0.82 0.26
CA GLY A 46 1.51 1.06 0.66
C GLY A 46 2.13 2.31 0.05
N ILE A 47 3.37 2.57 0.45
CA ILE A 47 4.17 3.73 0.02
C ILE A 47 4.57 3.65 -1.46
N GLY A 48 4.65 2.44 -2.02
CA GLY A 48 4.86 2.21 -3.45
C GLY A 48 3.60 2.31 -4.31
N GLY A 49 2.45 2.64 -3.71
CA GLY A 49 1.16 2.75 -4.37
C GLY A 49 0.76 4.20 -4.70
N PHE A 50 -0.55 4.40 -4.78
CA PHE A 50 -1.20 5.64 -5.15
C PHE A 50 -2.67 5.63 -4.70
N GLY A 51 -3.39 6.75 -4.86
CA GLY A 51 -4.80 6.78 -4.51
C GLY A 51 -5.43 8.17 -4.59
N SER A 52 -6.54 8.34 -3.87
CA SER A 52 -7.22 9.61 -3.70
C SER A 52 -7.78 9.75 -2.27
N MET A 53 -7.96 10.98 -1.81
CA MET A 53 -8.51 11.30 -0.50
C MET A 53 -9.61 12.35 -0.66
N GLN A 54 -10.83 12.00 -0.24
CA GLN A 54 -11.94 12.94 -0.19
C GLN A 54 -11.95 13.63 1.17
N VAL A 55 -11.89 14.96 1.18
CA VAL A 55 -11.75 15.76 2.38
C VAL A 55 -12.96 16.66 2.54
N TYR A 56 -13.61 16.56 3.69
CA TYR A 56 -14.70 17.47 4.09
C TYR A 56 -14.41 18.05 5.48
N MET A 57 -14.19 19.37 5.54
CA MET A 57 -14.00 20.12 6.78
C MET A 57 -14.88 21.38 6.79
N PRO A 58 -16.16 21.27 7.21
CA PRO A 58 -17.12 22.36 7.07
C PRO A 58 -16.72 23.62 7.84
N ARG A 59 -16.11 23.48 9.03
CA ARG A 59 -15.64 24.62 9.83
C ARG A 59 -14.49 25.40 9.17
N ARG A 60 -13.80 24.78 8.22
CA ARG A 60 -12.72 25.39 7.43
C ARG A 60 -13.15 25.70 5.99
N GLY A 61 -14.40 25.42 5.63
CA GLY A 61 -14.90 25.58 4.25
C GLY A 61 -14.26 24.64 3.22
N VAL A 62 -13.71 23.49 3.65
CA VAL A 62 -13.04 22.54 2.75
C VAL A 62 -14.02 21.47 2.28
N HIS A 63 -14.10 21.27 0.97
CA HIS A 63 -14.74 20.13 0.33
C HIS A 63 -13.99 19.83 -0.97
N GLU A 64 -13.02 18.92 -0.91
CA GLU A 64 -12.06 18.70 -1.99
C GLU A 64 -11.72 17.22 -2.16
N VAL A 65 -11.17 16.87 -3.32
CA VAL A 65 -10.53 15.59 -3.57
C VAL A 65 -9.05 15.84 -3.82
N LEU A 66 -8.19 15.20 -3.03
CA LEU A 66 -6.76 15.15 -3.28
C LEU A 66 -6.44 13.86 -4.05
N GLU A 67 -6.01 14.00 -5.28
CA GLU A 67 -5.60 12.86 -6.12
C GLU A 67 -4.08 12.73 -6.13
N PHE A 68 -3.62 11.51 -5.91
CA PHE A 68 -2.20 11.14 -5.94
C PHE A 68 -2.08 9.80 -6.66
N TYR A 69 -2.74 9.69 -7.81
CA TYR A 69 -2.71 8.52 -8.69
C TYR A 69 -1.30 8.28 -9.27
N ALA A 70 -1.03 7.02 -9.57
CA ALA A 70 0.18 6.62 -10.26
C ALA A 70 0.27 7.29 -11.63
N ARG A 71 1.50 7.60 -12.05
CA ARG A 71 1.77 8.11 -13.40
C ARG A 71 2.66 7.15 -14.16
N ALA A 72 2.34 6.97 -15.44
CA ALA A 72 3.24 6.28 -16.36
C ALA A 72 4.63 6.95 -16.33
N PRO A 73 5.71 6.16 -16.36
CA PRO A 73 7.06 6.72 -16.37
C PRO A 73 7.31 7.53 -17.65
N LEU A 74 8.26 8.47 -17.61
CA LEU A 74 8.59 9.34 -18.76
C LEU A 74 8.99 8.60 -20.05
N LYS A 75 9.40 7.33 -19.93
CA LYS A 75 9.77 6.48 -21.06
C LYS A 75 8.62 5.61 -21.59
N ALA A 76 7.44 5.66 -20.97
CA ALA A 76 6.28 4.96 -21.50
C ALA A 76 5.89 5.57 -22.86
N SER A 77 5.53 4.71 -23.81
CA SER A 77 5.00 5.12 -25.12
C SER A 77 3.68 4.40 -25.38
N PRO A 78 2.77 4.99 -26.19
CA PRO A 78 1.49 4.35 -26.49
C PRO A 78 1.63 2.95 -27.11
N GLU A 79 2.69 2.71 -27.88
CA GLU A 79 2.92 1.46 -28.61
C GLU A 79 3.76 0.43 -27.85
N MET A 80 4.21 0.71 -26.61
CA MET A 80 5.22 -0.12 -25.93
C MET A 80 4.82 -1.59 -25.74
N TRP A 81 3.52 -1.91 -25.81
CA TRP A 81 2.97 -3.25 -25.65
C TRP A 81 1.94 -3.65 -26.73
N SER A 82 1.83 -2.89 -27.82
CA SER A 82 0.78 -3.13 -28.83
C SER A 82 0.84 -4.55 -29.42
N ASP A 83 2.05 -5.06 -29.62
CA ASP A 83 2.29 -6.35 -30.26
C ASP A 83 2.30 -7.52 -29.25
N LEU A 84 2.09 -7.22 -27.96
CA LEU A 84 2.12 -8.20 -26.86
C LEU A 84 0.70 -8.52 -26.33
N LEU A 85 -0.35 -7.93 -26.91
CA LEU A 85 -1.72 -8.17 -26.45
C LEU A 85 -2.17 -9.60 -26.74
N VAL A 86 -2.50 -10.34 -25.68
CA VAL A 86 -3.05 -11.70 -25.76
C VAL A 86 -4.57 -11.67 -25.70
N GLY A 87 -5.14 -10.76 -24.91
CA GLY A 87 -6.59 -10.60 -24.78
C GLY A 87 -6.97 -9.72 -23.60
N GLN A 88 -8.22 -9.84 -23.15
CA GLN A 88 -8.74 -9.17 -21.97
C GLN A 88 -9.09 -10.23 -20.92
N SER A 89 -8.94 -9.90 -19.64
CA SER A 89 -9.39 -10.75 -18.55
C SER A 89 -10.91 -10.97 -18.65
N ARG A 90 -11.37 -12.11 -18.14
CA ARG A 90 -12.79 -12.52 -18.25
C ARG A 90 -13.77 -11.53 -17.60
N ASP A 91 -13.32 -10.83 -16.57
CA ASP A 91 -14.08 -9.81 -15.85
C ASP A 91 -13.99 -8.40 -16.49
N GLY A 92 -13.16 -8.24 -17.52
CA GLY A 92 -12.98 -7.00 -18.27
C GLY A 92 -12.05 -5.99 -17.60
N PHE A 93 -11.46 -6.29 -16.45
CA PHE A 93 -10.67 -5.33 -15.67
C PHE A 93 -9.20 -5.22 -16.10
N ALA A 94 -8.65 -6.21 -16.82
CA ALA A 94 -7.24 -6.24 -17.21
C ALA A 94 -7.03 -6.56 -18.69
N PHE A 95 -5.97 -6.00 -19.27
CA PHE A 95 -5.42 -6.46 -20.54
C PHE A 95 -4.32 -7.49 -20.25
N LEU A 96 -4.47 -8.67 -20.83
CA LEU A 96 -3.52 -9.78 -20.68
C LEU A 96 -2.44 -9.61 -21.76
N LEU A 97 -1.19 -9.49 -21.31
CA LEU A 97 -0.04 -9.33 -22.19
C LEU A 97 0.88 -10.55 -22.14
N GLU A 98 1.64 -10.76 -23.20
CA GLU A 98 2.63 -11.84 -23.28
C GLU A 98 3.59 -11.77 -22.08
N GLY A 99 3.77 -12.92 -21.42
CA GLY A 99 4.59 -13.04 -20.21
C GLY A 99 4.08 -12.29 -18.98
N GLY A 100 2.87 -11.72 -19.02
CA GLY A 100 2.29 -10.95 -17.91
C GLY A 100 3.04 -9.64 -17.63
N ILE A 101 3.68 -9.04 -18.63
CA ILE A 101 4.63 -7.93 -18.47
C ILE A 101 4.01 -6.65 -17.85
N SER A 102 2.69 -6.49 -17.95
CA SER A 102 1.91 -5.42 -17.30
C SER A 102 1.51 -5.73 -15.85
N GLU A 103 1.69 -6.97 -15.39
CA GLU A 103 1.23 -7.44 -14.09
C GLU A 103 2.36 -7.85 -13.12
N ILE A 104 3.48 -8.34 -13.67
CA ILE A 104 4.61 -8.84 -12.88
C ILE A 104 5.93 -8.26 -13.41
N GLY A 105 6.77 -7.87 -12.46
CA GLY A 105 8.09 -7.32 -12.74
C GLY A 105 8.13 -5.80 -12.86
N TYR A 106 9.33 -5.28 -13.16
CA TYR A 106 9.60 -3.85 -13.01
C TYR A 106 8.89 -2.96 -14.03
N LEU A 107 8.49 -3.50 -15.19
CA LEU A 107 7.73 -2.77 -16.21
C LEU A 107 6.25 -2.60 -15.87
N ALA A 108 5.72 -3.39 -14.93
CA ALA A 108 4.35 -3.27 -14.42
C ALA A 108 4.19 -2.10 -13.43
N VAL A 109 5.27 -1.39 -13.09
CA VAL A 109 5.29 -0.37 -12.04
C VAL A 109 5.11 1.03 -12.63
N CYS A 110 4.14 1.78 -12.10
CA CYS A 110 4.02 3.22 -12.32
C CYS A 110 4.74 4.01 -11.24
N THR A 111 4.94 5.31 -11.47
CA THR A 111 5.53 6.22 -10.46
C THR A 111 4.60 6.31 -9.24
N PRO A 112 5.03 5.93 -8.02
CA PRO A 112 4.20 6.00 -6.82
C PRO A 112 3.77 7.42 -6.45
N GLY A 113 2.58 7.55 -5.87
CA GLY A 113 2.00 8.83 -5.44
C GLY A 113 1.71 8.92 -3.93
N SER A 114 1.64 7.80 -3.21
CA SER A 114 1.17 7.75 -1.82
C SER A 114 1.91 8.71 -0.87
N ILE A 115 3.25 8.70 -0.84
CA ILE A 115 4.01 9.54 0.09
C ILE A 115 3.75 11.02 -0.13
N LYS A 116 3.74 11.48 -1.39
CA LYS A 116 3.45 12.88 -1.72
C LYS A 116 2.02 13.25 -1.38
N GLY A 117 1.05 12.38 -1.67
CA GLY A 117 -0.34 12.59 -1.31
C GLY A 117 -0.57 12.69 0.21
N TYR A 118 0.07 11.81 0.98
CA TYR A 118 -0.03 11.83 2.44
C TYR A 118 0.62 13.09 3.03
N ALA A 119 1.80 13.46 2.53
CA ALA A 119 2.48 14.68 2.97
C ALA A 119 1.66 15.95 2.67
N GLU A 120 1.11 16.06 1.47
CA GLU A 120 0.28 17.19 1.06
C GLU A 120 -0.99 17.29 1.93
N ALA A 121 -1.66 16.16 2.18
CA ALA A 121 -2.82 16.12 3.05
C ALA A 121 -2.48 16.54 4.49
N LEU A 122 -1.37 16.05 5.05
CA LEU A 122 -0.94 16.43 6.39
C LEU A 122 -0.55 17.92 6.46
N ALA A 123 0.18 18.43 5.47
CA ALA A 123 0.59 19.84 5.43
C ALA A 123 -0.60 20.80 5.32
N ARG A 124 -1.58 20.49 4.47
CA ARG A 124 -2.77 21.34 4.28
C ARG A 124 -3.76 21.21 5.42
N TYR A 125 -3.93 20.00 5.96
CA TYR A 125 -5.09 19.67 6.76
C TYR A 125 -4.78 19.03 8.11
N GLY A 126 -3.59 18.49 8.31
CA GLY A 126 -3.16 17.83 9.54
C GLY A 126 -2.91 18.80 10.69
N THR A 127 -2.72 18.21 11.86
CA THR A 127 -2.30 18.89 13.09
C THR A 127 -1.15 18.15 13.79
N PHE A 128 -0.78 16.95 13.31
CA PHE A 128 0.33 16.16 13.82
C PHE A 128 1.58 16.36 12.96
N GLU A 129 2.74 16.15 13.56
CA GLU A 129 4.01 16.14 12.84
C GLU A 129 4.11 14.91 11.93
N TRP A 130 4.81 15.05 10.80
CA TRP A 130 5.03 13.94 9.86
C TRP A 130 5.60 12.68 10.54
N ALA A 131 6.59 12.86 11.40
CA ALA A 131 7.21 11.75 12.11
C ALA A 131 6.22 11.00 13.02
N ASP A 132 5.27 11.71 13.64
CA ASP A 132 4.29 11.12 14.56
C ASP A 132 3.31 10.17 13.85
N VAL A 133 2.99 10.43 12.58
CA VAL A 133 2.07 9.59 11.80
C VAL A 133 2.77 8.43 11.08
N VAL A 134 4.09 8.53 10.83
CA VAL A 134 4.88 7.48 10.15
C VAL A 134 5.49 6.48 11.14
N ALA A 135 6.03 6.95 12.27
CA ALA A 135 6.83 6.13 13.20
C ALA A 135 6.11 4.88 13.76
N PRO A 136 4.78 4.90 14.01
CA PRO A 136 4.08 3.70 14.45
C PRO A 136 4.14 2.57 13.42
N ALA A 137 4.00 2.87 12.13
CA ALA A 137 4.08 1.89 11.05
C ALA A 137 5.50 1.31 10.91
N ALA A 138 6.54 2.15 11.05
CA ALA A 138 7.92 1.68 11.09
C ALA A 138 8.15 0.67 12.21
N THR A 139 7.64 0.98 13.41
CA THR A 139 7.70 0.08 14.57
C THR A 139 6.97 -1.23 14.29
N GLN A 140 5.78 -1.16 13.69
CA GLN A 140 5.01 -2.35 13.32
C GLN A 140 5.75 -3.21 12.30
N ALA A 141 6.37 -2.61 11.27
CA ALA A 141 7.09 -3.36 10.23
C ALA A 141 8.28 -4.15 10.82
N ARG A 142 8.92 -3.60 11.86
CA ARG A 142 10.00 -4.23 12.61
C ARG A 142 9.51 -5.36 13.52
N ARG A 143 8.34 -5.18 14.16
CA ARG A 143 7.69 -6.21 14.98
C ARG A 143 7.09 -7.34 14.13
N GLY A 144 6.66 -6.99 12.92
CA GLY A 144 5.93 -7.84 12.01
C GLY A 144 4.44 -7.87 12.27
N PHE A 145 3.72 -8.58 11.42
CA PHE A 145 2.28 -8.83 11.55
C PHE A 145 1.98 -10.30 11.33
N MET A 146 0.90 -10.77 11.94
CA MET A 146 0.42 -12.14 11.75
C MET A 146 -0.36 -12.24 10.44
N VAL A 147 -0.07 -13.27 9.64
CA VAL A 147 -0.85 -13.57 8.44
C VAL A 147 -2.27 -13.94 8.86
N ARG A 148 -3.25 -13.21 8.33
CA ARG A 148 -4.68 -13.41 8.60
C ARG A 148 -5.31 -14.26 7.48
N PRO A 149 -6.45 -14.93 7.73
CA PRO A 149 -7.13 -15.73 6.71
C PRO A 149 -7.41 -14.98 5.39
N HIS A 150 -7.85 -13.72 5.45
CA HIS A 150 -8.12 -12.93 4.24
C HIS A 150 -6.84 -12.61 3.45
N VAL A 151 -5.75 -12.23 4.12
CA VAL A 151 -4.45 -11.97 3.49
C VAL A 151 -3.94 -13.24 2.80
N HIS A 152 -4.01 -14.37 3.48
CA HIS A 152 -3.62 -15.66 2.91
C HIS A 152 -4.50 -16.07 1.73
N TRP A 153 -5.82 -15.87 1.83
CA TRP A 153 -6.76 -16.12 0.72
C TRP A 153 -6.34 -15.33 -0.52
N TYR A 154 -6.03 -14.04 -0.37
CA TYR A 154 -5.56 -13.22 -1.50
C TYR A 154 -4.24 -13.75 -2.09
N TRP A 155 -3.28 -14.14 -1.25
CA TRP A 155 -1.99 -14.70 -1.71
C TRP A 155 -2.13 -16.03 -2.43
N SER A 156 -3.18 -16.80 -2.11
CA SER A 156 -3.43 -18.14 -2.63
C SER A 156 -4.31 -18.14 -3.88
N GLN A 157 -4.74 -16.98 -4.37
CA GLN A 157 -5.48 -16.90 -5.62
C GLN A 157 -4.62 -17.37 -6.79
N ASP A 158 -5.19 -18.26 -7.59
CA ASP A 158 -4.51 -18.94 -8.69
C ASP A 158 -4.64 -18.22 -10.03
N GLY A 159 -5.43 -17.13 -10.12
CA GLY A 159 -5.59 -16.30 -11.32
C GLY A 159 -6.17 -17.02 -12.54
N VAL A 160 -6.48 -18.31 -12.44
CA VAL A 160 -6.88 -19.16 -13.57
C VAL A 160 -8.19 -18.67 -14.17
N ASP A 161 -9.11 -18.21 -13.32
CA ASP A 161 -10.42 -17.73 -13.75
C ASP A 161 -10.37 -16.41 -14.54
N THR A 162 -9.34 -15.58 -14.32
CA THR A 162 -9.19 -14.27 -14.99
C THR A 162 -8.13 -14.29 -16.10
N GLY A 163 -7.21 -15.26 -16.09
CA GLY A 163 -6.07 -15.34 -17.01
C GLY A 163 -4.86 -14.51 -16.56
N GLU A 164 -4.95 -13.87 -15.40
CA GLU A 164 -3.92 -13.03 -14.82
C GLU A 164 -2.78 -13.84 -14.19
N VAL A 165 -1.64 -13.18 -13.97
CA VAL A 165 -0.52 -13.80 -13.25
C VAL A 165 -0.91 -14.06 -11.80
N ARG A 166 -0.68 -15.30 -11.34
CA ARG A 166 -1.03 -15.76 -10.00
C ARG A 166 -0.39 -14.88 -8.93
N THR A 167 -1.13 -14.53 -7.87
CA THR A 167 -0.62 -13.70 -6.78
C THR A 167 0.63 -14.31 -6.15
N VAL A 168 0.66 -15.63 -5.97
CA VAL A 168 1.83 -16.33 -5.43
C VAL A 168 3.08 -16.15 -6.30
N ASP A 169 2.94 -16.05 -7.62
CA ASP A 169 4.08 -15.83 -8.52
C ASP A 169 4.54 -14.37 -8.45
N LYS A 170 3.60 -13.41 -8.35
CA LYS A 170 3.90 -11.99 -8.09
C LYS A 170 4.71 -11.81 -6.80
N LEU A 171 4.29 -12.47 -5.71
CA LEU A 171 5.02 -12.47 -4.44
C LEU A 171 6.41 -13.10 -4.55
N ARG A 172 6.54 -14.16 -5.34
CA ARG A 172 7.80 -14.88 -5.53
C ARG A 172 8.76 -14.17 -6.48
N PHE A 173 8.35 -13.13 -7.20
CA PHE A 173 9.17 -12.50 -8.25
C PHE A 173 10.56 -12.05 -7.77
N SER A 174 10.60 -11.31 -6.66
CA SER A 174 11.83 -10.71 -6.12
C SER A 174 12.48 -11.55 -5.01
N ASN A 175 13.77 -11.34 -4.78
CA ASN A 175 14.48 -11.97 -3.65
C ASN A 175 13.86 -11.59 -2.31
N THR A 176 13.48 -10.31 -2.15
CA THR A 176 12.83 -9.82 -0.93
C THR A 176 11.46 -10.46 -0.73
N GLY A 177 10.64 -10.56 -1.79
CA GLY A 177 9.33 -11.21 -1.73
C GLY A 177 9.45 -12.69 -1.34
N ARG A 178 10.40 -13.41 -1.94
CA ARG A 178 10.74 -14.80 -1.55
C ARG A 178 11.10 -14.91 -0.08
N ALA A 179 11.95 -14.02 0.43
CA ALA A 179 12.42 -14.07 1.81
C ALA A 179 11.32 -13.76 2.85
N ILE A 180 10.41 -12.84 2.55
CA ILE A 180 9.44 -12.34 3.54
C ILE A 180 8.09 -13.06 3.52
N TYR A 181 7.65 -13.57 2.36
CA TYR A 181 6.32 -14.17 2.19
C TYR A 181 6.31 -15.70 2.10
N PHE A 182 7.47 -16.33 2.00
CA PHE A 182 7.57 -17.79 1.89
C PHE A 182 8.29 -18.40 3.08
N ARG A 183 7.98 -19.66 3.34
CA ARG A 183 8.68 -20.52 4.29
C ARG A 183 9.93 -21.15 3.68
N PRO A 184 10.83 -21.72 4.50
CA PRO A 184 12.03 -22.41 4.02
C PRO A 184 11.75 -23.56 3.04
N ASP A 185 10.58 -24.21 3.15
CA ASP A 185 10.15 -25.29 2.24
C ASP A 185 9.60 -24.77 0.90
N GLY A 186 9.56 -23.45 0.70
CA GLY A 186 9.08 -22.80 -0.51
C GLY A 186 7.56 -22.58 -0.56
N THR A 187 6.80 -23.00 0.45
CA THR A 187 5.36 -22.69 0.57
C THR A 187 5.14 -21.23 0.98
N VAL A 188 4.02 -20.63 0.56
CA VAL A 188 3.64 -19.30 1.05
C VAL A 188 3.29 -19.37 2.54
N LYS A 189 3.60 -18.33 3.30
CA LYS A 189 3.25 -18.26 4.73
C LYS A 189 1.75 -18.44 4.95
N LEU A 190 1.36 -19.25 5.94
CA LEU A 190 -0.04 -19.59 6.26
C LEU A 190 -0.58 -18.69 7.38
N PRO A 191 -1.91 -18.68 7.62
CA PRO A 191 -2.46 -18.01 8.78
C PRO A 191 -1.77 -18.39 10.09
N GLY A 192 -1.43 -17.40 10.91
CA GLY A 192 -0.66 -17.57 12.15
C GLY A 192 0.84 -17.36 12.01
N ASP A 193 1.42 -17.50 10.82
CA ASP A 193 2.81 -17.11 10.58
C ASP A 193 3.00 -15.60 10.78
N VAL A 194 4.24 -15.18 11.07
CA VAL A 194 4.61 -13.77 11.19
C VAL A 194 5.40 -13.31 9.97
N VAL A 195 4.98 -12.19 9.37
CA VAL A 195 5.76 -11.44 8.37
C VAL A 195 6.49 -10.32 9.07
N VAL A 196 7.82 -10.34 9.02
CA VAL A 196 8.68 -9.25 9.50
C VAL A 196 9.33 -8.62 8.27
N ASN A 197 9.23 -7.29 8.14
CA ASN A 197 9.81 -6.56 7.02
C ASN A 197 10.73 -5.45 7.54
N THR A 198 11.96 -5.83 7.88
CA THR A 198 12.97 -4.91 8.42
C THR A 198 13.38 -3.82 7.44
N ASP A 199 13.37 -4.12 6.13
CA ASP A 199 13.77 -3.18 5.10
C ASP A 199 12.71 -2.09 4.93
N LEU A 200 11.42 -2.46 4.99
CA LEU A 200 10.33 -1.49 5.06
C LEU A 200 10.39 -0.67 6.35
N ALA A 201 10.69 -1.29 7.49
CA ALA A 201 10.85 -0.57 8.75
C ALA A 201 11.94 0.51 8.64
N GLN A 202 13.12 0.15 8.12
CA GLN A 202 14.22 1.11 7.89
C GLN A 202 13.85 2.20 6.88
N THR A 203 13.11 1.84 5.83
CA THR A 203 12.61 2.82 4.85
C THR A 203 11.67 3.83 5.51
N LEU A 204 10.69 3.35 6.28
CA LEU A 204 9.75 4.22 7.00
C LEU A 204 10.45 5.05 8.10
N GLU A 205 11.46 4.52 8.79
CA GLU A 205 12.29 5.28 9.74
C GLU A 205 13.02 6.43 9.05
N ARG A 206 13.62 6.18 7.88
CA ARG A 206 14.28 7.23 7.09
C ARG A 206 13.28 8.27 6.62
N ILE A 207 12.11 7.85 6.14
CA ILE A 207 11.03 8.75 5.70
C ILE A 207 10.52 9.59 6.87
N ALA A 208 10.33 9.00 8.05
CA ALA A 208 9.90 9.71 9.25
C ALA A 208 10.92 10.78 9.67
N ALA A 209 12.22 10.46 9.60
CA ALA A 209 13.30 11.34 10.04
C ALA A 209 13.64 12.47 9.04
N ALA A 210 13.66 12.15 7.75
CA ALA A 210 14.12 13.08 6.72
C ALA A 210 12.97 13.80 5.98
N GLY A 211 11.72 13.38 6.21
CA GLY A 211 10.55 13.90 5.53
C GLY A 211 10.23 13.17 4.22
N PRO A 212 9.13 13.55 3.56
CA PRO A 212 8.59 12.85 2.39
C PRO A 212 9.48 12.96 1.14
N ASP A 213 10.32 13.99 1.02
CA ASP A 213 11.10 14.26 -0.20
C ASP A 213 12.20 13.24 -0.49
N ILE A 214 12.51 12.35 0.45
CA ILE A 214 13.51 11.29 0.23
C ILE A 214 12.99 10.10 -0.59
N PHE A 215 11.69 10.09 -0.91
CA PHE A 215 10.99 9.00 -1.60
C PHE A 215 10.37 9.50 -2.91
#